data_AF-A0A3P8C6U9-F1
#
_entry.id   AF-A0A3P8C6U9-F1
#
_cell.length_a   1.000
_cell.length_b   1.000
_cell.length_c   1.000
_cell.angle_alpha   90.00
_cell.angle_beta   90.00
_cell.angle_gamma   90.00
#
_symmetry.space_group_name_H-M   'P 1'
#
loop_
_entity.id
_entity.type
_entity.pdbx_description
1 polymer ?
#
loop_
_entity_poly.entity_id
_entity_poly.type
_entity_poly.pdbx_seq_one_letter_code
_entity_poly.pdbx_strand_id
1 'polypeptide(L)'
;MDVSLIGCNVRFFINYPDSGVPFQRLQYRELPLNNPTLTGKQSDCFDNFFELKKISVCGSFHFYFSKDGSSPGPPSTATCLKGNIAGSGYIIVDPDFTGKKVATEPSKNSCGKNWDLSGVVLQSYLSKNLGIFPEWESRLYTARNGGYNMIHFTPLQELGYSRSAYSLKDQLTVNPSFTPPGATKKVDWTDIECFIKHLENNWAVLSMTDLVFNHTSNDSPWIHEHPECAYNVVNSPHLAPAYILDHIVWRLTVEASTGSLASYGIPAILNNPDSELPAIEVWLTQKIEAAKLYEFFLADVDIVSKEFISWLSKFLKYSTHFVSVFQYL
;
A
#
# COMPACT_ATOMS: atom_id res chain seq x y z
N MET A 1 -0.28 36.14 -17.74
CA MET A 1 0.79 35.35 -18.36
C MET A 1 0.12 34.25 -19.13
N ASP A 2 0.20 34.28 -20.47
CA ASP A 2 -0.45 33.30 -21.33
C ASP A 2 0.10 31.90 -21.05
N VAL A 3 -0.77 31.00 -20.61
CA VAL A 3 -0.48 29.58 -20.36
C VAL A 3 -0.59 28.78 -21.68
N SER A 4 -0.48 29.47 -22.80
CA SER A 4 -0.77 28.91 -24.12
C SER A 4 0.43 28.16 -24.68
N LEU A 5 0.16 27.03 -25.35
CA LEU A 5 1.14 26.29 -26.14
C LEU A 5 1.21 26.77 -27.60
N ILE A 6 0.46 27.82 -27.95
CA ILE A 6 0.46 28.43 -29.29
C ILE A 6 1.88 28.88 -29.65
N GLY A 7 2.31 28.56 -30.87
CA GLY A 7 3.64 28.91 -31.38
C GLY A 7 4.81 28.10 -30.78
N CYS A 8 4.55 27.18 -29.85
CA CYS A 8 5.56 26.29 -29.30
C CYS A 8 5.76 25.06 -30.20
N ASN A 9 6.98 24.52 -30.21
CA ASN A 9 7.28 23.24 -30.87
C ASN A 9 7.02 22.10 -29.87
N VAL A 10 5.76 21.68 -29.76
CA VAL A 10 5.34 20.72 -28.74
C VAL A 10 5.60 19.29 -29.18
N ARG A 11 6.25 18.51 -28.31
CA ARG A 11 6.36 17.04 -28.45
C ARG A 11 5.74 16.37 -27.24
N PHE A 12 4.90 15.36 -27.47
CA PHE A 12 4.06 14.74 -26.45
C PHE A 12 4.39 13.26 -26.30
N PHE A 13 4.63 12.83 -25.06
CA PHE A 13 5.05 11.47 -24.73
C PHE A 13 4.08 10.87 -23.71
N ILE A 14 3.66 9.62 -23.93
CA ILE A 14 2.70 8.93 -23.07
C ILE A 14 3.09 7.46 -22.89
N ASN A 15 2.78 6.88 -21.73
CA ASN A 15 2.99 5.45 -21.46
C ASN A 15 1.76 4.56 -21.77
N TYR A 16 0.76 5.10 -22.49
CA TYR A 16 -0.38 4.32 -22.96
C TYR A 16 0.11 3.31 -24.02
N PRO A 17 -0.14 2.00 -23.84
CA PRO A 17 0.41 0.98 -24.72
C PRO A 17 -0.22 1.05 -26.11
N ASP A 18 0.53 0.63 -27.12
CA ASP A 18 -0.05 0.36 -28.44
C ASP A 18 -0.97 -0.87 -28.39
N SER A 19 -1.90 -0.96 -29.35
CA SER A 19 -2.88 -2.04 -29.40
C SER A 19 -2.20 -3.42 -29.42
N GLY A 20 -2.58 -4.28 -28.48
CA GLY A 20 -2.00 -5.63 -28.33
C GLY A 20 -0.68 -5.68 -27.56
N VAL A 21 -0.12 -4.54 -27.14
CA VAL A 21 1.09 -4.48 -26.33
C VAL A 21 0.71 -4.40 -24.83
N PRO A 22 1.33 -5.20 -23.95
CA PRO A 22 1.12 -5.07 -22.52
C PRO A 22 1.56 -3.70 -21.99
N PHE A 23 0.81 -3.14 -21.05
CA PHE A 23 1.19 -1.88 -20.40
C PHE A 23 2.50 -2.01 -19.62
N GLN A 24 3.43 -1.09 -19.86
CA GLN A 24 4.69 -0.96 -19.12
C GLN A 24 4.81 0.46 -18.58
N ARG A 25 4.74 0.63 -17.25
CA ARG A 25 4.65 1.94 -16.58
C ARG A 25 5.77 2.92 -16.96
N LEU A 26 6.98 2.40 -17.19
CA LEU A 26 8.18 3.19 -17.47
C LEU A 26 8.48 3.35 -18.96
N GLN A 27 7.71 2.71 -19.85
CA GLN A 27 7.91 2.79 -21.28
C GLN A 27 7.02 3.89 -21.87
N TYR A 28 7.62 4.85 -22.54
CA TYR A 28 6.90 5.95 -23.18
C TYR A 28 7.08 5.90 -24.69
N ARG A 29 6.05 6.34 -25.41
CA ARG A 29 6.11 6.60 -26.84
C ARG A 29 5.72 8.03 -27.12
N GLU A 30 6.29 8.57 -28.18
CA GLU A 30 5.90 9.88 -28.69
C GLU A 30 4.62 9.74 -29.52
N LEU A 31 3.66 10.64 -29.30
CA LEU A 31 2.50 10.77 -30.17
C LEU A 31 2.84 11.75 -31.31
N PRO A 32 2.56 11.39 -32.57
CA PRO A 32 2.77 12.29 -33.68
C PRO A 32 1.84 13.51 -33.56
N LEU A 33 2.39 14.69 -33.82
CA LEU A 33 1.63 15.93 -33.93
C LEU A 33 0.78 15.89 -35.21
N ASN A 34 -0.53 16.07 -35.08
CA ASN A 34 -1.41 16.24 -36.22
C ASN A 34 -1.69 17.72 -36.41
N ASN A 35 -1.46 18.21 -37.62
CA ASN A 35 -1.73 19.58 -38.03
C ASN A 35 -2.78 19.56 -39.15
N PRO A 36 -4.02 19.96 -38.85
CA PRO A 36 -5.10 19.98 -39.84
C PRO A 36 -5.00 21.20 -40.80
N THR A 37 -4.15 22.20 -40.51
CA THR A 37 -3.99 23.41 -41.33
C THR A 37 -3.17 23.13 -42.59
N LEU A 38 -3.82 23.26 -43.76
CA LEU A 38 -3.26 22.92 -45.09
C LEU A 38 -2.09 23.80 -45.56
N THR A 39 -1.96 25.02 -45.00
CA THR A 39 -1.01 26.04 -45.51
C THR A 39 0.42 25.86 -44.99
N GLY A 40 0.65 25.00 -43.98
CA GLY A 40 1.98 24.70 -43.43
C GLY A 40 2.70 25.88 -42.73
N LYS A 41 2.05 27.04 -42.60
CA LYS A 41 2.59 28.21 -41.90
C LYS A 41 2.38 28.07 -40.40
N GLN A 42 3.46 27.99 -39.63
CA GLN A 42 3.42 27.84 -38.16
C GLN A 42 2.62 28.95 -37.45
N SER A 43 2.53 30.15 -38.03
CA SER A 43 1.76 31.27 -37.47
C SER A 43 0.25 31.08 -37.49
N ASP A 44 -0.25 30.15 -38.33
CA ASP A 44 -1.68 29.94 -38.58
C ASP A 44 -2.17 28.63 -37.94
N CYS A 45 -1.30 27.90 -37.22
CA CYS A 45 -1.58 26.58 -36.65
C CYS A 45 -2.04 26.69 -35.19
N PHE A 46 -3.34 26.93 -34.98
CA PHE A 46 -3.95 27.04 -33.65
C PHE A 46 -4.70 25.77 -33.21
N ASP A 47 -4.80 24.77 -34.09
CA ASP A 47 -5.65 23.59 -33.97
C ASP A 47 -4.86 22.27 -33.99
N ASN A 48 -3.56 22.34 -33.71
CA ASN A 48 -2.70 21.16 -33.56
C ASN A 48 -3.22 20.24 -32.43
N PHE A 49 -3.20 18.94 -32.68
CA PHE A 49 -3.63 17.94 -31.69
C PHE A 49 -2.79 16.67 -31.72
N PHE A 50 -2.77 15.97 -30.59
CA PHE A 50 -2.22 14.62 -30.47
C PHE A 50 -3.38 13.64 -30.37
N GLU A 51 -3.30 12.53 -31.10
CA GLU A 51 -4.37 11.55 -31.16
C GLU A 51 -3.93 10.24 -30.52
N LEU A 52 -4.68 9.79 -29.51
CA LEU A 52 -4.52 8.47 -28.92
C LEU A 52 -5.57 7.52 -29.51
N LYS A 53 -5.18 6.76 -30.53
CA LYS A 53 -6.07 5.83 -31.23
C LYS A 53 -6.25 4.52 -30.46
N LYS A 54 -7.48 3.97 -30.51
CA LYS A 54 -7.85 2.63 -30.04
C LYS A 54 -7.54 2.40 -28.56
N ILE A 55 -8.29 3.10 -27.71
CA ILE A 55 -8.30 2.87 -26.27
C ILE A 55 -8.86 1.47 -26.02
N SER A 56 -8.01 0.55 -25.57
CA SER A 56 -8.32 -0.88 -25.39
C SER A 56 -8.00 -1.41 -23.99
N VAL A 57 -7.34 -0.60 -23.17
CA VAL A 57 -6.95 -0.91 -21.81
C VAL A 57 -7.39 0.24 -20.90
N CYS A 58 -8.04 -0.10 -19.80
CA CYS A 58 -8.37 0.82 -18.72
C CYS A 58 -7.20 0.97 -17.74
N GLY A 59 -7.13 2.09 -17.03
CA GLY A 59 -6.07 2.36 -16.06
C GLY A 59 -5.66 3.82 -16.00
N SER A 60 -4.54 4.07 -15.32
CA SER A 60 -3.95 5.40 -15.16
C SER A 60 -2.64 5.49 -15.96
N PHE A 61 -2.60 6.42 -16.91
CA PHE A 61 -1.52 6.58 -17.87
C PHE A 61 -0.88 7.96 -17.71
N HIS A 62 0.44 7.99 -17.59
CA HIS A 62 1.20 9.21 -17.42
C HIS A 62 1.61 9.78 -18.78
N PHE A 63 1.54 11.10 -18.93
CA PHE A 63 2.09 11.82 -20.07
C PHE A 63 2.97 12.98 -19.64
N TYR A 64 3.88 13.38 -20.52
CA TYR A 64 4.67 14.61 -20.40
C TYR A 64 4.92 15.21 -21.78
N PHE A 65 5.27 16.50 -21.83
CA PHE A 65 5.56 17.18 -23.08
C PHE A 65 6.66 18.21 -22.95
N SER A 66 7.34 18.52 -24.06
CA SER A 66 8.27 19.64 -24.21
C SER A 66 7.61 20.75 -25.05
N LYS A 67 8.14 21.97 -25.00
CA LYS A 67 7.64 23.13 -25.79
C LYS A 67 8.64 23.67 -26.80
N ASP A 68 9.87 23.17 -26.76
CA ASP A 68 11.04 23.64 -27.52
C ASP A 68 11.47 22.65 -28.61
N GLY A 69 10.70 21.58 -28.84
CA GLY A 69 11.00 20.51 -29.80
C GLY A 69 11.99 19.46 -29.30
N SER A 70 12.45 19.57 -28.05
CA SER A 70 13.32 18.57 -27.45
C SER A 70 12.58 17.25 -27.16
N SER A 71 13.32 16.15 -27.10
CA SER A 71 12.82 14.84 -26.65
C SER A 71 13.47 14.48 -25.32
N PRO A 72 13.07 15.11 -24.20
CA PRO A 72 13.63 14.76 -22.90
C PRO A 72 13.29 13.32 -22.55
N GLY A 73 14.18 12.65 -21.81
CA GLY A 73 13.90 11.33 -21.26
C GLY A 73 12.72 11.38 -20.27
N PRO A 74 12.10 10.22 -19.96
CA PRO A 74 10.97 10.17 -19.04
C PRO A 74 11.36 10.67 -17.65
N PRO A 75 10.47 11.38 -16.95
CA PRO A 75 10.77 11.92 -15.63
C PRO A 75 11.01 10.77 -14.64
N SER A 76 12.19 10.73 -14.02
CA SER A 76 12.42 9.91 -12.82
C SER A 76 11.68 10.54 -11.64
N THR A 77 11.05 9.70 -10.81
CA THR A 77 10.15 10.02 -9.68
C THR A 77 10.67 11.01 -8.63
N ALA A 78 11.88 11.58 -8.76
CA ALA A 78 12.48 12.50 -7.80
C ALA A 78 12.80 13.91 -8.32
N THR A 79 12.69 14.22 -9.63
CA THR A 79 12.98 15.58 -10.13
C THR A 79 12.16 15.95 -11.35
N CYS A 80 10.94 16.46 -11.14
CA CYS A 80 10.06 16.97 -12.20
C CYS A 80 10.54 18.30 -12.84
N LEU A 81 11.77 18.74 -12.62
CA LEU A 81 12.29 20.04 -13.06
C LEU A 81 13.71 20.00 -13.65
N LYS A 82 14.28 18.81 -13.89
CA LYS A 82 15.57 18.69 -14.60
C LYS A 82 15.31 18.24 -16.03
N GLY A 83 15.38 19.19 -16.97
CA GLY A 83 15.26 18.95 -18.41
C GLY A 83 14.15 19.76 -19.05
N ASN A 84 14.14 19.77 -20.39
CA ASN A 84 13.24 20.55 -21.25
C ASN A 84 11.76 20.08 -21.22
N ILE A 85 11.32 19.44 -20.13
CA ILE A 85 9.93 19.07 -19.88
C ILE A 85 9.16 20.32 -19.47
N ALA A 86 8.16 20.67 -20.27
CA ALA A 86 7.32 21.84 -20.07
C ALA A 86 6.09 21.56 -19.19
N GLY A 87 5.66 20.30 -19.11
CA GLY A 87 4.55 19.87 -18.25
C GLY A 87 4.32 18.37 -18.29
N SER A 88 3.52 17.87 -17.34
CA SER A 88 3.16 16.46 -17.20
C SER A 88 1.81 16.28 -16.52
N GLY A 89 1.19 15.13 -16.71
CA GLY A 89 -0.10 14.81 -16.12
C GLY A 89 -0.48 13.34 -16.29
N TYR A 90 -1.72 13.03 -15.92
CA TYR A 90 -2.28 11.69 -16.04
C TYR A 90 -3.59 11.71 -16.82
N ILE A 91 -3.83 10.66 -17.60
CA ILE A 91 -5.10 10.33 -18.23
C ILE A 91 -5.61 9.06 -17.54
N ILE A 92 -6.85 9.08 -17.09
CA ILE A 92 -7.55 7.92 -16.56
C ILE A 92 -8.50 7.42 -17.64
N VAL A 93 -8.43 6.13 -17.92
CA VAL A 93 -9.40 5.42 -18.75
C VAL A 93 -10.16 4.49 -17.81
N ASP A 94 -11.43 4.79 -17.59
CA ASP A 94 -12.27 4.00 -16.70
C ASP A 94 -12.55 2.61 -17.30
N PRO A 95 -12.73 1.58 -16.45
CA PRO A 95 -13.14 0.26 -16.89
C PRO A 95 -14.61 0.25 -17.30
N ASP A 96 -14.94 -0.58 -18.29
CA ASP A 96 -16.33 -0.92 -18.60
C ASP A 96 -16.81 -2.02 -17.65
N PHE A 97 -17.99 -1.83 -17.05
CA PHE A 97 -18.61 -2.85 -16.21
C PHE A 97 -19.68 -3.61 -16.99
N THR A 98 -19.50 -4.93 -17.14
CA THR A 98 -20.42 -5.79 -17.89
C THR A 98 -20.74 -7.06 -17.12
N GLY A 99 -22.00 -7.51 -17.18
CA GLY A 99 -22.43 -8.80 -16.64
C GLY A 99 -23.52 -9.42 -17.50
N LYS A 100 -23.88 -10.69 -17.24
CA LYS A 100 -24.97 -11.37 -17.95
C LYS A 100 -26.05 -11.80 -16.97
N LYS A 101 -27.30 -11.69 -17.40
CA LYS A 101 -28.44 -12.24 -16.65
C LYS A 101 -29.10 -13.33 -17.46
N VAL A 102 -29.07 -14.55 -16.95
CA VAL A 102 -29.87 -15.65 -17.52
C VAL A 102 -31.34 -15.36 -17.20
N ALA A 103 -32.19 -15.34 -18.23
CA ALA A 103 -33.62 -15.18 -18.03
C ALA A 103 -34.17 -16.45 -17.34
N THR A 104 -34.99 -16.27 -16.31
CA THR A 104 -35.65 -17.36 -15.59
C THR A 104 -36.82 -18.00 -16.37
N GLU A 105 -37.04 -17.59 -17.62
CA GLU A 105 -38.07 -18.13 -18.50
C GLU A 105 -37.45 -18.83 -19.72
N PRO A 106 -37.96 -20.01 -20.13
CA PRO A 106 -37.36 -20.86 -21.17
C PRO A 106 -37.38 -20.27 -22.59
N SER A 107 -37.89 -19.05 -22.78
CA SER A 107 -38.07 -18.42 -24.10
C SER A 107 -37.27 -17.13 -24.32
N LYS A 108 -36.42 -16.70 -23.38
CA LYS A 108 -35.62 -15.47 -23.54
C LYS A 108 -34.12 -15.74 -23.48
N ASN A 109 -33.42 -15.29 -24.52
CA ASN A 109 -31.96 -15.23 -24.60
C ASN A 109 -31.37 -14.47 -23.39
N SER A 110 -30.17 -14.86 -22.96
CA SER A 110 -29.39 -14.12 -21.97
C SER A 110 -29.28 -12.64 -22.37
N CYS A 111 -29.66 -11.73 -21.47
CA CYS A 111 -29.53 -10.29 -21.70
C CYS A 111 -28.23 -9.80 -21.04
N GLY A 112 -27.30 -9.32 -21.86
CA GLY A 112 -26.11 -8.64 -21.38
C GLY A 112 -26.50 -7.30 -20.74
N LYS A 113 -25.90 -6.99 -19.60
CA LYS A 113 -26.02 -5.68 -18.94
C LYS A 113 -24.66 -5.00 -18.92
N ASN A 114 -24.67 -3.70 -19.17
CA ASN A 114 -23.53 -2.82 -19.01
C ASN A 114 -23.94 -1.60 -18.18
N TRP A 115 -22.98 -1.02 -17.47
CA TRP A 115 -23.17 0.23 -16.75
C TRP A 115 -21.85 0.98 -16.63
N ASP A 116 -21.94 2.31 -16.56
CA ASP A 116 -20.81 3.16 -16.22
C ASP A 116 -20.54 3.08 -14.71
N LEU A 117 -19.41 3.63 -14.26
CA LEU A 117 -19.06 3.66 -12.83
C LEU A 117 -20.17 4.27 -11.95
N SER A 118 -20.90 5.27 -12.44
CA SER A 118 -22.03 5.91 -11.73
C SER A 118 -23.22 4.98 -11.53
N GLY A 119 -23.31 3.89 -12.29
CA GLY A 119 -24.35 2.87 -12.16
C GLY A 119 -24.02 1.78 -11.15
N VAL A 120 -22.85 1.80 -10.51
CA VAL A 120 -22.47 0.80 -9.49
C VAL A 120 -23.28 1.02 -8.21
N VAL A 121 -24.01 -0.02 -7.80
CA VAL A 121 -24.74 -0.10 -6.53
C VAL A 121 -24.23 -1.32 -5.79
N LEU A 122 -23.47 -1.07 -4.73
CA LEU A 122 -22.62 -2.06 -4.08
C LEU A 122 -23.10 -2.41 -2.67
N GLN A 123 -23.14 -3.71 -2.36
CA GLN A 123 -23.41 -4.21 -1.01
C GLN A 123 -22.16 -4.88 -0.45
N SER A 124 -21.70 -4.40 0.72
CA SER A 124 -20.58 -5.00 1.44
C SER A 124 -21.04 -6.14 2.34
N TYR A 125 -20.29 -7.23 2.33
CA TYR A 125 -20.45 -8.38 3.21
C TYR A 125 -19.14 -8.68 3.94
N LEU A 126 -19.25 -8.87 5.26
CA LEU A 126 -18.16 -9.39 6.06
C LEU A 126 -18.05 -10.90 5.79
N SER A 127 -17.11 -11.31 4.96
CA SER A 127 -17.03 -12.68 4.39
C SER A 127 -16.97 -13.76 5.46
N LYS A 128 -16.28 -13.51 6.58
CA LYS A 128 -16.25 -14.44 7.73
C LYS A 128 -17.61 -14.70 8.38
N ASN A 129 -18.61 -13.85 8.13
CA ASN A 129 -19.98 -13.98 8.64
C ASN A 129 -20.95 -14.56 7.59
N LEU A 130 -20.48 -14.82 6.35
CA LEU A 130 -21.28 -15.52 5.33
C LEU A 130 -21.41 -17.01 5.60
N GLY A 131 -20.78 -17.54 6.64
CA GLY A 131 -20.86 -18.96 7.01
C GLY A 131 -20.08 -19.84 6.04
N ILE A 132 -20.45 -21.11 6.00
CA ILE A 132 -19.83 -22.09 5.10
C ILE A 132 -20.20 -21.80 3.64
N PHE A 133 -19.26 -22.04 2.74
CA PHE A 133 -19.35 -21.67 1.32
C PHE A 133 -20.63 -22.16 0.61
N PRO A 134 -21.15 -23.38 0.84
CA PRO A 134 -22.39 -23.84 0.20
C PRO A 134 -23.63 -22.96 0.49
N GLU A 135 -23.60 -22.17 1.56
CA GLU A 135 -24.72 -21.30 1.94
C GLU A 135 -24.59 -19.87 1.39
N TRP A 136 -23.45 -19.52 0.77
CA TRP A 136 -23.20 -18.15 0.36
C TRP A 136 -24.22 -17.67 -0.67
N GLU A 137 -24.54 -18.49 -1.67
CA GLU A 137 -25.49 -18.11 -2.72
C GLU A 137 -26.83 -17.65 -2.13
N SER A 138 -27.42 -18.45 -1.24
CA SER A 138 -28.72 -18.11 -0.65
C SER A 138 -28.66 -16.87 0.24
N ARG A 139 -27.54 -16.67 0.94
CA ARG A 139 -27.31 -15.48 1.79
C ARG A 139 -27.13 -14.19 0.97
N LEU A 140 -26.71 -14.29 -0.30
CA LEU A 140 -26.56 -13.15 -1.21
C LEU A 140 -27.83 -12.84 -2.01
N TYR A 141 -28.91 -13.61 -1.88
CA TYR A 141 -30.18 -13.31 -2.55
C TYR A 141 -30.76 -11.95 -2.17
N THR A 142 -30.56 -11.47 -0.95
CA THR A 142 -31.00 -10.13 -0.55
C THR A 142 -30.32 -9.05 -1.38
N ALA A 143 -29.01 -9.15 -1.65
CA ALA A 143 -28.31 -8.21 -2.52
C ALA A 143 -28.84 -8.28 -3.96
N ARG A 144 -28.98 -9.49 -4.50
CA ARG A 144 -29.53 -9.71 -5.85
C ARG A 144 -30.93 -9.11 -6.00
N ASN A 145 -31.83 -9.42 -5.06
CA ASN A 145 -33.23 -8.99 -5.11
C ASN A 145 -33.40 -7.50 -4.77
N GLY A 146 -32.47 -6.94 -4.00
CA GLY A 146 -32.39 -5.52 -3.69
C GLY A 146 -31.89 -4.65 -4.84
N GLY A 147 -31.52 -5.24 -5.98
CA GLY A 147 -31.07 -4.50 -7.17
C GLY A 147 -29.60 -4.09 -7.15
N TYR A 148 -28.81 -4.57 -6.20
CA TYR A 148 -27.36 -4.38 -6.19
C TYR A 148 -26.73 -5.10 -7.38
N ASN A 149 -25.75 -4.47 -8.03
CA ASN A 149 -25.04 -5.02 -9.19
C ASN A 149 -23.55 -5.27 -8.90
N MET A 150 -23.11 -5.07 -7.66
CA MET A 150 -21.78 -5.45 -7.20
C MET A 150 -21.82 -5.91 -5.74
N ILE A 151 -21.09 -6.97 -5.43
CA ILE A 151 -20.86 -7.44 -4.07
C ILE A 151 -19.42 -7.14 -3.68
N HIS A 152 -19.26 -6.45 -2.55
CA HIS A 152 -17.95 -6.28 -1.94
C HIS A 152 -17.76 -7.31 -0.83
N PHE A 153 -16.76 -8.17 -1.01
CA PHE A 153 -16.33 -9.11 0.01
C PHE A 153 -15.15 -8.51 0.76
N THR A 154 -15.25 -8.40 2.09
CA THR A 154 -14.03 -8.25 2.90
C THR A 154 -13.08 -9.42 2.64
N PRO A 155 -11.79 -9.35 3.01
CA PRO A 155 -10.80 -10.35 2.60
C PRO A 155 -11.26 -11.81 2.78
N LEU A 156 -10.99 -12.61 1.75
CA LEU A 156 -11.38 -14.02 1.64
C LEU A 156 -10.28 -14.97 2.12
N GLN A 157 -9.11 -14.42 2.43
CA GLN A 157 -7.90 -15.13 2.79
C GLN A 157 -7.94 -15.69 4.23
N GLU A 158 -7.03 -16.61 4.55
CA GLU A 158 -6.89 -17.17 5.90
C GLU A 158 -6.64 -16.06 6.94
N LEU A 159 -7.44 -16.07 8.00
CA LEU A 159 -7.33 -15.12 9.10
C LEU A 159 -6.37 -15.63 10.16
N GLY A 160 -5.61 -14.73 10.77
CA GLY A 160 -4.77 -15.05 11.93
C GLY A 160 -5.55 -15.18 13.23
N TYR A 161 -4.80 -15.37 14.31
CA TYR A 161 -5.33 -15.70 15.64
C TYR A 161 -6.46 -14.76 16.13
N SER A 162 -6.36 -13.46 15.86
CA SER A 162 -7.39 -12.49 16.27
C SER A 162 -8.75 -12.68 15.57
N ARG A 163 -8.78 -13.40 14.45
CA ARG A 163 -9.93 -13.55 13.54
C ARG A 163 -10.50 -12.21 13.05
N SER A 164 -9.72 -11.14 13.08
CA SER A 164 -10.04 -9.88 12.40
C SER A 164 -10.05 -10.12 10.89
N ALA A 165 -11.02 -9.54 10.16
CA ALA A 165 -11.14 -9.73 8.72
C ALA A 165 -9.98 -9.13 7.91
N TYR A 166 -9.18 -8.25 8.53
CA TYR A 166 -8.03 -7.60 7.90
C TYR A 166 -6.69 -8.10 8.45
N SER A 167 -6.70 -9.04 9.42
CA SER A 167 -5.48 -9.65 9.94
C SER A 167 -5.25 -11.00 9.27
N LEU A 168 -4.65 -10.96 8.08
CA LEU A 168 -4.47 -12.12 7.22
C LEU A 168 -3.22 -12.89 7.61
N LYS A 169 -3.36 -14.19 7.85
CA LYS A 169 -2.25 -15.09 8.20
C LYS A 169 -1.56 -15.68 6.97
N ASP A 170 -2.34 -15.99 5.95
CA ASP A 170 -1.85 -16.43 4.66
C ASP A 170 -2.69 -15.79 3.55
N GLN A 171 -2.06 -14.86 2.82
CA GLN A 171 -2.66 -14.10 1.74
C GLN A 171 -2.98 -14.95 0.51
N LEU A 172 -2.36 -16.11 0.38
CA LEU A 172 -2.45 -16.98 -0.80
C LEU A 172 -3.45 -18.12 -0.63
N THR A 173 -4.02 -18.29 0.57
CA THR A 173 -4.94 -19.39 0.89
C THR A 173 -6.32 -18.86 1.23
N VAL A 174 -7.37 -19.48 0.69
CA VAL A 174 -8.77 -19.18 1.06
C VAL A 174 -9.01 -19.53 2.52
N ASN A 175 -9.79 -18.70 3.22
CA ASN A 175 -10.12 -18.91 4.62
C ASN A 175 -10.71 -20.31 4.87
N PRO A 176 -10.04 -21.17 5.65
CA PRO A 176 -10.50 -22.54 5.90
C PRO A 176 -11.89 -22.62 6.55
N SER A 177 -12.33 -21.57 7.25
CA SER A 177 -13.65 -21.52 7.89
C SER A 177 -14.82 -21.55 6.92
N PHE A 178 -14.57 -21.29 5.62
CA PHE A 178 -15.59 -21.43 4.59
C PHE A 178 -15.85 -22.90 4.23
N THR A 179 -14.94 -23.81 4.57
CA THR A 179 -15.13 -25.25 4.34
C THR A 179 -16.09 -25.83 5.38
N PRO A 180 -17.12 -26.59 4.97
CA PRO A 180 -18.02 -27.27 5.92
C PRO A 180 -17.26 -28.22 6.86
N PRO A 181 -17.61 -28.29 8.15
CA PRO A 181 -17.01 -29.25 9.07
C PRO A 181 -17.14 -30.70 8.56
N GLY A 182 -16.02 -31.43 8.51
CA GLY A 182 -15.99 -32.81 8.04
C GLY A 182 -15.94 -33.00 6.51
N ALA A 183 -15.89 -31.92 5.72
CA ALA A 183 -15.75 -32.03 4.27
C ALA A 183 -14.36 -32.55 3.87
N THR A 184 -14.33 -33.51 2.94
CA THR A 184 -13.08 -34.08 2.40
C THR A 184 -12.32 -33.07 1.53
N LYS A 185 -13.04 -32.22 0.79
CA LYS A 185 -12.47 -31.15 -0.04
C LYS A 185 -12.56 -29.82 0.70
N LYS A 186 -11.43 -29.11 0.81
CA LYS A 186 -11.40 -27.72 1.25
C LYS A 186 -11.86 -26.79 0.13
N VAL A 187 -12.56 -25.72 0.51
CA VAL A 187 -12.87 -24.62 -0.41
C VAL A 187 -11.57 -23.91 -0.79
N ASP A 188 -11.33 -23.75 -2.09
CA ASP A 188 -10.13 -23.11 -2.64
C ASP A 188 -10.47 -21.98 -3.61
N TRP A 189 -9.45 -21.34 -4.21
CA TRP A 189 -9.66 -20.23 -5.14
C TRP A 189 -10.40 -20.63 -6.41
N THR A 190 -10.33 -21.90 -6.83
CA THR A 190 -11.08 -22.39 -7.99
C THR A 190 -12.58 -22.38 -7.67
N ASP A 191 -12.96 -22.82 -6.46
CA ASP A 191 -14.34 -22.75 -6.00
C ASP A 191 -14.86 -21.31 -5.93
N ILE A 192 -14.05 -20.39 -5.35
CA ILE A 192 -14.37 -18.95 -5.31
C ILE A 192 -14.52 -18.38 -6.72
N GLU A 193 -13.59 -18.65 -7.64
CA GLU A 193 -13.63 -18.18 -9.03
C GLU A 193 -14.90 -18.65 -9.74
N CYS A 194 -15.25 -19.94 -9.60
CA CYS A 194 -16.49 -20.49 -10.14
C CYS A 194 -17.72 -19.76 -9.59
N PHE A 195 -17.74 -19.45 -8.29
CA PHE A 195 -18.84 -18.72 -7.67
C PHE A 195 -18.93 -17.26 -8.14
N ILE A 196 -17.81 -16.54 -8.23
CA ILE A 196 -17.81 -15.17 -8.77
C ILE A 196 -18.30 -15.14 -10.22
N LYS A 197 -17.84 -16.08 -11.05
CA LYS A 197 -18.34 -16.23 -12.44
C LYS A 197 -19.82 -16.57 -12.47
N HIS A 198 -20.34 -17.33 -11.51
CA HIS A 198 -21.77 -17.60 -11.40
C HIS A 198 -22.56 -16.32 -11.10
N LEU A 199 -22.11 -15.49 -10.15
CA LEU A 199 -22.73 -14.18 -9.86
C LEU A 199 -22.73 -13.27 -11.10
N GLU A 200 -21.59 -13.18 -11.80
CA GLU A 200 -21.45 -12.37 -13.01
C GLU A 200 -22.35 -12.85 -14.15
N ASN A 201 -22.36 -14.15 -14.44
CA ASN A 201 -23.01 -14.71 -15.63
C ASN A 201 -24.50 -14.96 -15.46
N ASN A 202 -24.95 -15.20 -14.22
CA ASN A 202 -26.34 -15.55 -13.95
C ASN A 202 -27.12 -14.39 -13.33
N TRP A 203 -26.48 -13.54 -12.53
CA TRP A 203 -27.16 -12.45 -11.82
C TRP A 203 -26.85 -11.06 -12.37
N ALA A 204 -25.87 -10.94 -13.27
CA ALA A 204 -25.27 -9.67 -13.67
C ALA A 204 -24.78 -8.87 -12.45
N VAL A 205 -24.15 -9.57 -11.50
CA VAL A 205 -23.61 -9.01 -10.26
C VAL A 205 -22.09 -9.22 -10.27
N LEU A 206 -21.33 -8.13 -10.28
CA LEU A 206 -19.88 -8.16 -10.20
C LEU A 206 -19.42 -8.35 -8.77
N SER A 207 -18.13 -8.57 -8.58
CA SER A 207 -17.54 -8.74 -7.26
C SER A 207 -16.22 -8.00 -7.13
N MET A 208 -15.96 -7.47 -5.94
CA MET A 208 -14.68 -6.89 -5.57
C MET A 208 -14.30 -7.32 -4.15
N THR A 209 -13.01 -7.19 -3.82
CA THR A 209 -12.52 -7.48 -2.47
C THR A 209 -11.46 -6.48 -2.05
N ASP A 210 -11.33 -6.29 -0.74
CA ASP A 210 -10.26 -5.50 -0.16
C ASP A 210 -8.89 -6.15 -0.38
N LEU A 211 -7.89 -5.32 -0.67
CA LEU A 211 -6.48 -5.72 -0.67
C LEU A 211 -5.78 -5.08 0.54
N VAL A 212 -5.16 -5.92 1.37
CA VAL A 212 -4.45 -5.48 2.59
C VAL A 212 -2.95 -5.44 2.32
N PHE A 213 -2.44 -4.28 1.91
CA PHE A 213 -1.00 -4.11 1.63
C PHE A 213 -0.16 -3.72 2.85
N ASN A 214 -0.77 -3.06 3.83
CA ASN A 214 -0.03 -2.36 4.87
C ASN A 214 0.47 -3.28 6.00
N HIS A 215 -0.17 -4.44 6.19
CA HIS A 215 0.14 -5.35 7.31
C HIS A 215 -0.29 -6.80 7.02
N THR A 216 0.26 -7.70 7.83
CA THR A 216 -0.11 -9.13 7.90
C THR A 216 -0.39 -9.50 9.35
N SER A 217 -0.95 -10.69 9.61
CA SER A 217 -1.12 -11.19 10.97
C SER A 217 0.23 -11.53 11.61
N ASN A 218 0.36 -11.30 12.92
CA ASN A 218 1.61 -11.55 13.65
C ASN A 218 1.95 -13.04 13.79
N ASP A 219 1.01 -13.94 13.51
CA ASP A 219 1.17 -15.39 13.48
C ASP A 219 1.31 -15.96 12.05
N SER A 220 1.64 -15.11 11.07
CA SER A 220 1.95 -15.53 9.69
C SER A 220 3.26 -16.32 9.64
N PRO A 221 3.27 -17.59 9.19
CA PRO A 221 4.49 -18.41 9.19
C PRO A 221 5.65 -17.79 8.39
N TRP A 222 5.34 -17.17 7.25
CA TRP A 222 6.33 -16.59 6.35
C TRP A 222 7.08 -15.40 6.95
N ILE A 223 6.54 -14.72 7.98
CA ILE A 223 7.25 -13.64 8.69
C ILE A 223 8.43 -14.18 9.49
N HIS A 224 8.36 -15.43 9.97
CA HIS A 224 9.49 -16.06 10.65
C HIS A 224 10.61 -16.45 9.67
N GLU A 225 10.24 -16.79 8.43
CA GLU A 225 11.18 -17.09 7.35
C GLU A 225 11.79 -15.82 6.75
N HIS A 226 11.01 -14.74 6.69
CA HIS A 226 11.36 -13.44 6.10
C HIS A 226 11.14 -12.26 7.07
N PRO A 227 11.89 -12.20 8.19
CA PRO A 227 11.74 -11.12 9.17
C PRO A 227 12.12 -9.74 8.63
N GLU A 228 12.88 -9.67 7.52
CA GLU A 228 13.22 -8.43 6.83
C GLU A 228 12.02 -7.72 6.21
N CYS A 229 10.91 -8.43 6.01
CA CYS A 229 9.66 -7.85 5.51
C CYS A 229 8.89 -7.04 6.58
N ALA A 230 9.27 -7.17 7.86
CA ALA A 230 8.75 -6.36 8.95
C ALA A 230 9.76 -5.28 9.37
N TYR A 231 9.31 -4.26 10.10
CA TYR A 231 10.22 -3.32 10.75
C TYR A 231 10.82 -3.97 11.99
N ASN A 232 12.14 -4.12 12.02
CA ASN A 232 12.87 -4.71 13.14
C ASN A 232 14.14 -3.89 13.44
N VAL A 233 14.83 -4.19 14.55
CA VAL A 233 16.01 -3.40 14.97
C VAL A 233 17.23 -3.57 14.05
N VAL A 234 17.21 -4.52 13.11
CA VAL A 234 18.28 -4.73 12.13
C VAL A 234 18.06 -3.82 10.91
N ASN A 235 16.87 -3.87 10.29
CA ASN A 235 16.57 -3.05 9.10
C ASN A 235 16.07 -1.63 9.43
N SER A 236 15.63 -1.42 10.67
CA SER A 236 15.11 -0.14 11.18
C SER A 236 15.71 0.21 12.55
N PRO A 237 17.04 0.45 12.63
CA PRO A 237 17.74 0.61 13.91
C PRO A 237 17.23 1.78 14.77
N HIS A 238 16.62 2.79 14.14
CA HIS A 238 15.99 3.91 14.84
C HIS A 238 14.83 3.48 15.76
N LEU A 239 14.30 2.26 15.59
CA LEU A 239 13.27 1.70 16.46
C LEU A 239 13.82 1.07 17.75
N ALA A 240 15.15 0.93 17.89
CA ALA A 240 15.73 0.30 19.07
C ALA A 240 15.29 0.92 20.41
N PRO A 241 15.26 2.26 20.59
CA PRO A 241 14.77 2.87 21.84
C PRO A 241 13.30 2.52 22.11
N ALA A 242 12.46 2.56 21.07
CA ALA A 242 11.03 2.25 21.18
C ALA A 242 10.80 0.78 21.52
N TYR A 243 11.57 -0.14 20.92
CA TYR A 243 11.52 -1.56 21.22
C TYR A 243 11.90 -1.86 22.68
N ILE A 244 12.96 -1.22 23.20
CA ILE A 244 13.36 -1.40 24.60
C ILE A 244 12.26 -0.88 25.54
N LEU A 245 11.68 0.27 25.24
CA LEU A 245 10.57 0.83 26.03
C LEU A 245 9.35 -0.12 26.03
N ASP A 246 8.94 -0.61 24.87
CA ASP A 246 7.84 -1.56 24.73
C ASP A 246 8.11 -2.86 25.52
N HIS A 247 9.34 -3.36 25.47
CA HIS A 247 9.75 -4.53 26.25
C HIS A 247 9.70 -4.29 27.77
N ILE A 248 9.99 -3.07 28.26
CA ILE A 248 9.84 -2.71 29.68
C ILE A 248 8.35 -2.77 30.08
N VAL A 249 7.47 -2.22 29.25
CA VAL A 249 6.02 -2.24 29.50
C VAL A 249 5.47 -3.66 29.44
N TRP A 250 5.89 -4.46 28.47
CA TRP A 250 5.52 -5.88 28.39
C TRP A 250 5.96 -6.66 29.63
N ARG A 251 7.19 -6.42 30.12
CA ARG A 251 7.69 -7.05 31.36
C ARG A 251 6.86 -6.68 32.58
N LEU A 252 6.41 -5.43 32.71
CA LEU A 252 5.49 -5.04 33.77
C LEU A 252 4.26 -5.96 33.77
N THR A 253 3.64 -6.17 32.61
CA THR A 253 2.44 -7.01 32.50
C THR A 253 2.72 -8.45 32.89
N VAL A 254 3.83 -9.03 32.42
CA VAL A 254 4.20 -10.41 32.75
C VAL A 254 4.49 -10.57 34.24
N GLU A 255 5.33 -9.71 34.83
CA GLU A 255 5.73 -9.80 36.24
C GLU A 255 4.58 -9.46 37.21
N ALA A 256 3.69 -8.55 36.82
CA ALA A 256 2.46 -8.30 37.56
C ALA A 256 1.58 -9.56 37.55
N SER A 257 1.34 -10.17 36.38
CA SER A 257 0.45 -11.33 36.23
C SER A 257 0.89 -12.56 37.06
N THR A 258 2.17 -12.70 37.35
CA THR A 258 2.73 -13.77 38.20
C THR A 258 2.73 -13.42 39.70
N GLY A 259 2.28 -12.22 40.07
CA GLY A 259 2.32 -11.70 41.44
C GLY A 259 3.72 -11.28 41.90
N SER A 260 4.71 -11.25 41.01
CA SER A 260 6.11 -10.95 41.35
C SER A 260 6.31 -9.49 41.78
N LEU A 261 5.39 -8.60 41.42
CA LEU A 261 5.42 -7.18 41.76
C LEU A 261 4.56 -6.80 42.98
N ALA A 262 3.99 -7.78 43.68
CA ALA A 262 3.14 -7.50 44.84
C ALA A 262 3.87 -6.72 45.95
N SER A 263 5.17 -6.99 46.15
CA SER A 263 6.01 -6.23 47.09
C SER A 263 6.27 -4.78 46.68
N TYR A 264 6.05 -4.46 45.40
CA TYR A 264 6.12 -3.10 44.85
C TYR A 264 4.75 -2.41 44.85
N GLY A 265 3.71 -3.03 45.41
CA GLY A 265 2.35 -2.50 45.42
C GLY A 265 1.56 -2.76 44.13
N ILE A 266 2.03 -3.66 43.27
CA ILE A 266 1.38 -4.01 42.00
C ILE A 266 0.89 -5.47 42.07
N PRO A 267 -0.40 -5.70 42.39
CA PRO A 267 -0.94 -7.05 42.49
C PRO A 267 -1.18 -7.69 41.11
N ALA A 268 -1.38 -9.00 41.09
CA ALA A 268 -1.70 -9.74 39.85
C ALA A 268 -3.09 -9.41 39.28
N ILE A 269 -4.01 -8.95 40.13
CA ILE A 269 -5.34 -8.48 39.76
C ILE A 269 -5.49 -7.10 40.38
N LEU A 270 -5.58 -6.09 39.51
CA LEU A 270 -5.77 -4.69 39.91
C LEU A 270 -7.18 -4.50 40.48
N ASN A 271 -7.27 -3.84 41.63
CA ASN A 271 -8.54 -3.56 42.30
C ASN A 271 -8.61 -2.19 42.99
N ASN A 272 -7.48 -1.51 43.16
CA ASN A 272 -7.38 -0.23 43.86
C ASN A 272 -6.49 0.75 43.09
N PRO A 273 -7.06 1.50 42.13
CA PRO A 273 -6.29 2.38 41.27
C PRO A 273 -5.54 3.48 42.04
N ASP A 274 -6.05 3.93 43.20
CA ASP A 274 -5.44 5.00 43.99
C ASP A 274 -4.06 4.62 44.54
N SER A 275 -3.84 3.33 44.82
CA SER A 275 -2.55 2.82 45.29
C SER A 275 -1.72 2.15 44.20
N GLU A 276 -2.39 1.53 43.22
CA GLU A 276 -1.73 0.71 42.20
C GLU A 276 -1.18 1.55 41.05
N LEU A 277 -1.88 2.62 40.62
CA LEU A 277 -1.38 3.48 39.53
C LEU A 277 -0.08 4.20 39.92
N PRO A 278 0.04 4.82 41.11
CA PRO A 278 1.31 5.38 41.55
C PRO A 278 2.43 4.33 41.68
N ALA A 279 2.11 3.11 42.14
CA ALA A 279 3.08 2.02 42.23
C ALA A 279 3.60 1.60 40.84
N ILE A 280 2.71 1.50 39.85
CA ILE A 280 3.05 1.23 38.45
C ILE A 280 3.91 2.34 37.87
N GLU A 281 3.55 3.61 38.09
CA GLU A 281 4.32 4.77 37.61
C GLU A 281 5.75 4.78 38.19
N VAL A 282 5.89 4.56 39.49
CA VAL A 282 7.21 4.48 40.14
C VAL A 282 8.04 3.34 39.56
N TRP A 283 7.44 2.15 39.42
CA TRP A 283 8.16 0.99 38.85
C TRP A 283 8.59 1.26 37.41
N LEU A 284 7.70 1.76 36.56
CA LEU A 284 8.00 2.07 35.15
C LEU A 284 9.10 3.13 35.04
N THR A 285 8.99 4.22 35.80
CA THR A 285 9.98 5.31 35.81
C THR A 285 11.36 4.77 36.17
N GLN A 286 11.47 3.97 37.24
CA GLN A 286 12.74 3.34 37.64
C GLN A 286 13.33 2.44 36.54
N LYS A 287 12.51 1.65 35.85
CA LYS A 287 12.99 0.78 34.76
C LYS A 287 13.39 1.56 33.51
N ILE A 288 12.65 2.61 33.16
CA ILE A 288 12.94 3.48 32.02
C ILE A 288 14.24 4.26 32.24
N GLU A 289 14.44 4.82 33.44
CA GLU A 289 15.68 5.52 33.81
C GLU A 289 16.88 4.56 33.79
N ALA A 290 16.72 3.35 34.33
CA ALA A 290 17.78 2.33 34.33
C ALA A 290 18.15 1.86 32.91
N ALA A 291 17.22 1.91 31.95
CA ALA A 291 17.47 1.58 30.56
C ALA A 291 18.25 2.66 29.79
N LYS A 292 18.41 3.86 30.38
CA LYS A 292 19.19 4.98 29.83
C LYS A 292 18.91 5.28 28.36
N LEU A 293 17.63 5.29 27.98
CA LEU A 293 17.21 5.49 26.57
C LEU A 293 17.72 6.80 25.95
N TYR A 294 18.07 7.79 26.77
CA TYR A 294 18.68 9.04 26.31
C TYR A 294 20.07 8.85 25.68
N GLU A 295 20.80 7.77 26.00
CA GLU A 295 22.11 7.47 25.40
C GLU A 295 22.01 7.20 23.89
N PHE A 296 20.82 6.88 23.37
CA PHE A 296 20.57 6.79 21.92
C PHE A 296 20.52 8.15 21.22
N PHE A 297 20.36 9.24 21.97
CA PHE A 297 20.17 10.59 21.43
C PHE A 297 21.30 11.54 21.78
N LEU A 298 22.16 11.17 22.73
CA LEU A 298 23.25 12.00 23.25
C LEU A 298 24.61 11.36 22.97
N ALA A 299 25.61 12.21 22.73
CA ALA A 299 27.00 11.77 22.66
C ALA A 299 27.58 11.62 24.07
N ASP A 300 28.32 10.54 24.31
CA ASP A 300 29.13 10.39 25.52
C ASP A 300 30.35 11.32 25.43
N VAL A 301 30.33 12.39 26.23
CA VAL A 301 31.37 13.44 26.20
C VAL A 301 32.74 12.88 26.55
N ASP A 302 32.84 11.94 27.49
CA ASP A 302 34.13 11.40 27.93
C ASP A 302 34.73 10.48 26.87
N ILE A 303 33.91 9.64 26.23
CA ILE A 303 34.34 8.77 25.13
C ILE A 303 34.77 9.64 23.94
N VAL A 304 33.92 10.58 23.51
CA VAL A 304 34.21 11.44 22.36
C VAL A 304 35.47 12.28 22.61
N SER A 305 35.65 12.82 23.81
CA SER A 305 36.85 13.57 24.18
C SER A 305 38.12 12.71 24.10
N LYS A 306 38.09 11.48 24.63
CA LYS A 306 39.22 10.53 24.55
C LYS A 306 39.55 10.14 23.12
N GLU A 307 38.54 9.86 22.30
CA GLU A 307 38.71 9.54 20.88
C GLU A 307 39.31 10.70 20.11
N PHE A 308 38.83 11.92 20.37
CA PHE A 308 39.35 13.14 19.77
C PHE A 308 40.83 13.37 20.13
N ILE A 309 41.21 13.25 21.41
CA ILE A 309 42.61 13.38 21.86
C ILE A 309 43.50 12.31 21.20
N SER A 310 43.03 11.07 21.11
CA SER A 310 43.74 9.96 20.46
C SER A 310 43.95 10.21 18.96
N TRP A 311 42.91 10.67 18.27
CA TRP A 311 42.97 11.06 16.87
C TRP A 311 43.96 12.21 16.64
N LEU A 312 43.89 13.26 17.45
CA LEU A 312 44.75 14.44 17.32
C LEU A 312 46.23 14.07 17.56
N SER A 313 46.50 13.21 18.54
CA SER A 313 47.84 12.69 18.81
C SER A 313 48.40 11.85 17.66
N LYS A 314 47.57 11.05 16.98
CA LYS A 314 47.97 10.32 15.77
C LYS A 314 48.20 11.27 14.60
N PHE A 315 47.28 12.21 14.36
CA PHE A 315 47.38 13.18 13.30
C PHE A 315 48.68 13.99 13.37
N LEU A 316 49.04 14.49 14.57
CA LEU A 316 50.28 15.24 14.77
C LEU A 316 51.55 14.40 14.55
N LYS A 317 51.52 13.09 14.85
CA LYS A 317 52.66 12.19 14.57
C LYS A 317 52.90 11.96 13.07
N TYR A 318 51.86 12.04 12.24
CA TYR A 318 51.96 11.87 10.78
C TYR A 318 52.03 13.21 10.02
N SER A 319 51.79 14.34 10.67
CA SER A 319 51.76 15.68 10.06
C SER A 319 53.06 16.49 10.22
N THR A 320 54.23 15.84 10.24
CA THR A 320 55.54 16.53 10.23
C THR A 320 55.81 17.37 8.96
N HIS A 321 54.81 17.60 8.10
CA HIS A 321 54.88 18.51 6.96
C HIS A 321 53.86 19.66 6.92
N PHE A 322 53.04 19.89 7.95
CA PHE A 322 52.15 21.06 7.98
C PHE A 322 52.05 21.71 9.36
N VAL A 323 53.13 22.37 9.78
CA VAL A 323 53.09 23.38 10.84
C VAL A 323 52.72 24.72 10.20
N SER A 324 51.44 25.03 10.00
CA SER A 324 51.01 26.42 9.75
C SER A 324 49.53 26.79 9.97
N VAL A 325 48.64 25.93 10.50
CA VAL A 325 47.18 26.23 10.44
C VAL A 325 46.46 26.49 11.77
N PHE A 326 47.10 26.36 12.94
CA PHE A 326 46.43 26.71 14.20
C PHE A 326 47.17 27.80 14.96
N GLN A 327 46.99 29.03 14.51
CA GLN A 327 47.28 30.25 15.29
C GLN A 327 46.01 31.11 15.52
N TYR A 328 44.82 30.61 15.18
CA TYR A 328 43.54 31.27 15.45
C TYR A 328 42.41 30.26 15.72
N LEU A 329 42.50 29.60 16.87
CA LEU A 329 41.39 29.17 17.74
C LEU A 329 41.90 29.28 19.18
#